data_AF-A0A973EXC6-F1
#
_entry.id   AF-A0A973EXC6-F1
#
_cell.length_a   1.000
_cell.length_b   1.000
_cell.length_c   1.000
_cell.angle_alpha   90.00
_cell.angle_beta   90.00
_cell.angle_gamma   90.00
#
_symmetry.space_group_name_H-M   'P 1'
#
loop_
_entity.id
_entity.type
_entity.pdbx_description
1 polymer ?
#
loop_
_entity_poly.entity_id
_entity_poly.type
_entity_poly.pdbx_seq_one_letter_code
_entity_poly.pdbx_strand_id
1 'polypeptide(L)'
;MDSHENYRNISPEELSVLKMNGCFSDEWERVKVQDGFDPSRCRNARFSGDVKLGAMNGIITDKSGVPVKCGLSDVHLHNCVVGSDVVIQNIGDYIANYYIEDNVIIRNCDR
;
A
#
# COMPACT_ATOMS: atom_id res chain seq x y z
N MET A 1 18.79 13.43 0.65
CA MET A 1 18.49 13.71 2.05
C MET A 1 17.70 12.50 2.52
N ASP A 2 18.38 11.54 3.13
CA ASP A 2 17.73 10.36 3.71
C ASP A 2 16.98 10.81 4.96
N SER A 3 15.74 11.27 4.80
CA SER A 3 14.80 11.29 5.90
C SER A 3 14.66 9.84 6.35
N HIS A 4 15.09 9.54 7.58
CA HIS A 4 14.75 8.30 8.25
C HIS A 4 13.22 8.23 8.36
N GLU A 5 12.60 7.71 7.31
CA GLU A 5 11.20 7.37 7.28
C GLU A 5 11.01 6.25 8.32
N ASN A 6 10.50 6.62 9.49
CA ASN A 6 10.33 5.71 10.61
C ASN A 6 9.23 4.71 10.28
N TYR A 7 9.65 3.52 9.85
CA TYR A 7 8.78 2.37 9.68
C TYR A 7 8.62 1.63 11.00
N ARG A 8 7.37 1.36 11.39
CA ARG A 8 7.01 0.58 12.57
C ARG A 8 6.20 -0.65 12.18
N ASN A 9 6.02 -1.55 13.15
CA ASN A 9 5.08 -2.65 13.01
C ASN A 9 3.64 -2.11 12.91
N ILE A 10 2.81 -2.86 12.20
CA ILE A 10 1.36 -2.67 12.18
C ILE A 10 0.81 -2.92 13.59
N SER A 11 -0.03 -2.02 14.08
CA SER A 11 -0.69 -2.19 15.38
C SER A 11 -1.80 -3.26 15.32
N PRO A 12 -2.22 -3.85 16.46
CA PRO A 12 -3.33 -4.80 16.48
C PRO A 12 -4.63 -4.25 15.88
N GLU A 13 -4.92 -2.97 16.10
CA GLU A 13 -6.09 -2.27 15.58
C GLU A 13 -6.00 -2.12 14.06
N GLU A 14 -4.85 -1.66 13.55
CA GLU A 14 -4.60 -1.53 12.11
C GLU A 14 -4.69 -2.88 11.40
N LEU A 15 -4.10 -3.92 11.99
CA LEU A 15 -4.15 -5.28 11.48
C LEU A 15 -5.58 -5.80 11.38
N SER A 16 -6.42 -5.47 12.36
CA SER A 16 -7.84 -5.86 12.36
C SER A 16 -8.60 -5.21 11.21
N VAL A 17 -8.33 -3.93 10.92
CA VAL A 17 -8.91 -3.22 9.76
C VAL A 17 -8.43 -3.82 8.44
N LEU A 18 -7.13 -4.09 8.31
CA LEU A 18 -6.55 -4.72 7.11
C LEU A 18 -7.22 -6.07 6.81
N LYS A 19 -7.35 -6.94 7.82
CA LYS A 19 -8.01 -8.24 7.68
C LYS A 19 -9.49 -8.10 7.32
N MET A 20 -10.21 -7.17 7.95
CA MET A 20 -11.61 -6.89 7.63
C MET A 20 -11.79 -6.42 6.18
N ASN A 21 -10.82 -5.69 5.64
CA ASN A 21 -10.81 -5.24 4.25
C ASN A 21 -10.33 -6.32 3.26
N GLY A 22 -10.14 -7.56 3.70
CA GLY A 22 -9.70 -8.67 2.87
C GLY A 22 -8.19 -8.66 2.57
N CYS A 23 -7.40 -7.85 3.28
CA CYS A 23 -5.96 -7.90 3.14
C CYS A 23 -5.37 -9.12 3.86
N PHE A 24 -4.28 -9.65 3.34
CA PHE A 24 -3.68 -10.89 3.81
C PHE A 24 -2.15 -10.87 3.75
N SER A 25 -1.52 -11.46 4.76
CA SER A 25 -0.10 -11.80 4.80
C SER A 25 0.08 -13.01 5.72
N ASP A 26 1.00 -13.90 5.36
CA ASP A 26 1.44 -14.99 6.23
C ASP A 26 2.49 -14.50 7.25
N GLU A 27 3.17 -13.38 6.98
CA GLU A 27 4.30 -12.83 7.74
C GLU A 27 4.07 -11.33 8.05
N TRP A 28 3.03 -11.00 8.82
CA TRP A 28 2.68 -9.60 9.14
C TRP A 28 3.80 -8.83 9.83
N GLU A 29 4.68 -9.52 10.55
CA GLU A 29 5.87 -8.96 11.17
C GLU A 29 6.88 -8.40 10.16
N ARG A 30 6.82 -8.81 8.89
CA ARG A 30 7.65 -8.29 7.80
C ARG A 30 6.99 -7.14 7.04
N VAL A 31 5.73 -6.84 7.34
CA VAL A 31 5.03 -5.67 6.81
C VAL A 31 5.19 -4.51 7.80
N LYS A 32 5.81 -3.42 7.34
CA LYS A 32 6.00 -2.21 8.13
C LYS A 32 5.26 -1.03 7.53
N VAL A 33 4.85 -0.12 8.38
CA VAL A 33 4.08 1.07 7.99
C VAL A 33 4.71 2.32 8.57
N GLN A 34 4.60 3.44 7.88
CA GLN A 34 4.95 4.75 8.42
C GLN A 34 3.93 5.27 9.43
N ASP A 35 4.32 6.28 10.19
CA ASP A 35 3.37 7.08 10.97
C ASP A 35 2.36 7.77 10.04
N GLY A 36 1.08 7.76 10.44
CA GLY A 36 -0.02 8.26 9.62
C GLY A 36 -0.54 7.30 8.56
N PHE A 37 -0.08 6.04 8.55
CA PHE A 37 -0.70 4.98 7.73
C PHE A 37 -2.18 4.79 8.07
N ASP A 38 -3.03 4.78 7.03
CA ASP A 38 -4.47 4.54 7.16
C ASP A 38 -4.80 3.16 6.57
N PRO A 39 -5.02 2.12 7.42
CA PRO A 39 -5.32 0.77 6.95
C PRO A 39 -6.65 0.67 6.21
N SER A 40 -7.56 1.65 6.38
CA SER A 40 -8.83 1.68 5.65
C SER A 40 -8.65 1.91 4.14
N ARG A 41 -7.46 2.37 3.73
CA ARG A 41 -7.07 2.58 2.32
C ARG A 41 -6.54 1.33 1.63
N CYS A 42 -6.40 0.22 2.35
CA CYS A 42 -5.99 -1.05 1.77
C CYS A 42 -7.21 -1.99 1.69
N ARG A 43 -7.47 -2.55 0.51
CA ARG A 43 -8.55 -3.52 0.26
C ARG A 43 -8.06 -4.66 -0.60
N ASN A 44 -8.37 -5.90 -0.23
CA ASN A 44 -7.99 -7.10 -0.99
C ASN A 44 -6.50 -7.08 -1.44
N ALA A 45 -5.62 -6.62 -0.55
CA ALA A 45 -4.19 -6.52 -0.81
C ALA A 45 -3.46 -7.70 -0.17
N ARG A 46 -2.60 -8.37 -0.93
CA ARG A 46 -1.72 -9.42 -0.42
C ARG A 46 -0.32 -8.87 -0.24
N PHE A 47 0.27 -9.13 0.93
CA PHE A 47 1.66 -8.79 1.23
C PHE A 47 2.45 -10.08 1.46
N SER A 48 3.69 -10.11 0.97
CA SER A 48 4.60 -11.25 1.16
C SER A 48 6.05 -10.78 1.14
N GLY A 49 6.92 -11.43 1.90
CA GLY A 49 8.28 -10.95 2.07
C GLY A 49 8.35 -9.59 2.78
N ASP A 50 9.41 -8.83 2.52
CA ASP A 50 9.63 -7.55 3.21
C ASP A 50 8.87 -6.41 2.53
N VAL A 51 7.77 -5.95 3.14
CA VAL A 51 6.93 -4.88 2.59
C VAL A 51 6.96 -3.66 3.50
N LYS A 52 7.17 -2.48 2.92
CA LYS A 52 7.10 -1.20 3.62
C LYS A 52 6.07 -0.31 2.95
N LEU A 53 5.14 0.26 3.73
CA LEU A 53 4.06 1.10 3.22
C LEU A 53 4.12 2.51 3.83
N GLY A 54 4.06 3.52 2.98
CA GLY A 54 3.98 4.92 3.38
C GLY A 54 2.60 5.32 3.92
N ALA A 55 2.46 6.57 4.35
CA ALA A 55 1.19 7.10 4.81
C ALA A 55 0.20 7.23 3.64
N MET A 56 -1.09 6.94 3.86
CA MET A 56 -2.11 6.95 2.81
C MET A 56 -3.29 7.82 3.25
N ASN A 57 -3.19 9.14 3.08
CA ASN A 57 -4.24 10.07 3.50
C ASN A 57 -4.76 10.92 2.33
N GLY A 58 -4.03 10.93 1.21
CA GLY A 58 -4.27 11.75 0.04
C GLY A 58 -5.52 11.38 -0.76
N ILE A 59 -5.91 12.36 -1.56
CA ILE A 59 -6.87 12.22 -2.66
C ILE A 59 -6.20 12.85 -3.87
N ILE A 60 -6.06 12.08 -4.94
CA ILE A 60 -5.60 12.59 -6.23
C ILE A 60 -6.81 12.85 -7.13
N THR A 61 -6.67 13.76 -8.08
CA THR A 61 -7.67 13.94 -9.14
C THR A 61 -7.15 13.23 -10.38
N ASP A 62 -7.93 12.30 -10.94
CA ASP A 62 -7.55 11.64 -12.18
C ASP A 62 -7.65 12.58 -13.40
N LYS A 63 -7.19 12.12 -14.57
CA LYS A 63 -7.23 12.92 -15.81
C LYS A 63 -8.64 13.32 -16.24
N SER A 64 -9.67 12.65 -15.72
CA SER A 64 -11.09 12.91 -16.00
C SER A 64 -11.73 13.87 -14.99
N GLY A 65 -10.98 14.33 -13.98
CA GLY A 65 -11.49 15.22 -12.92
C GLY A 65 -12.14 14.48 -11.75
N VAL A 66 -12.04 13.16 -11.67
CA VAL A 66 -12.65 12.37 -10.59
C VAL A 66 -11.69 12.25 -9.42
N PRO A 67 -12.13 12.53 -8.18
CA PRO A 67 -11.30 12.32 -6.99
C PRO A 67 -11.14 10.82 -6.72
N VAL A 68 -9.90 10.38 -6.66
CA VAL A 68 -9.50 9.01 -6.34
C VAL A 68 -8.74 9.03 -5.02
N LYS A 69 -9.22 8.25 -4.07
CA LYS A 69 -8.56 8.06 -2.78
C LYS A 69 -7.24 7.30 -3.00
N CYS A 70 -6.15 7.82 -2.44
CA CYS A 70 -4.90 7.09 -2.35
C CYS A 70 -5.09 5.80 -1.53
N GLY A 71 -4.41 4.73 -1.94
CA GLY A 71 -4.59 3.41 -1.37
C GLY A 71 -4.20 2.25 -2.29
N LEU A 72 -4.32 1.05 -1.72
CA LEU A 72 -4.05 -0.22 -2.38
C LEU A 72 -5.37 -0.97 -2.56
N SER A 73 -5.68 -1.42 -3.77
CA SER A 73 -6.84 -2.30 -3.99
C SER A 73 -6.56 -3.38 -5.02
N ASP A 74 -6.85 -4.64 -4.68
CA ASP A 74 -6.72 -5.76 -5.62
C ASP A 74 -5.29 -5.87 -6.18
N VAL A 75 -4.33 -6.07 -5.28
CA VAL A 75 -2.89 -6.11 -5.59
C VAL A 75 -2.16 -7.13 -4.71
N HIS A 76 -1.12 -7.76 -5.26
CA HIS A 76 -0.13 -8.52 -4.51
C HIS A 76 1.23 -7.81 -4.57
N LEU A 77 1.76 -7.45 -3.41
CA LEU A 77 3.10 -6.88 -3.24
C LEU A 77 4.08 -7.90 -2.64
N HIS A 78 5.26 -8.04 -3.24
CA HIS A 78 6.32 -8.92 -2.76
C HIS A 78 7.67 -8.20 -2.67
N ASN A 79 8.28 -8.13 -1.48
CA ASN A 79 9.56 -7.41 -1.30
C ASN A 79 9.56 -5.98 -1.84
N CYS A 80 8.54 -5.17 -1.49
CA CYS A 80 8.36 -3.83 -2.03
C CYS A 80 8.46 -2.76 -0.96
N VAL A 81 9.01 -1.60 -1.34
CA VAL A 81 8.85 -0.35 -0.59
C VAL A 81 7.89 0.53 -1.37
N VAL A 82 6.84 0.99 -0.72
CA VAL A 82 5.78 1.80 -1.31
C VAL A 82 5.70 3.10 -0.54
N GLY A 83 5.86 4.21 -1.26
CA GLY A 83 5.79 5.56 -0.73
C GLY A 83 4.40 5.97 -0.29
N SER A 84 4.31 7.21 0.15
CA SER A 84 3.07 7.82 0.62
C SER A 84 2.15 8.22 -0.53
N ASP A 85 0.84 8.20 -0.25
CA ASP A 85 -0.21 8.69 -1.14
C ASP A 85 -0.19 8.08 -2.56
N VAL A 86 0.25 6.82 -2.68
CA VAL A 86 0.18 6.06 -3.92
C VAL A 86 -1.24 5.62 -4.25
N VAL A 87 -1.49 5.34 -5.52
CA VAL A 87 -2.67 4.60 -5.98
C VAL A 87 -2.20 3.37 -6.73
N ILE A 88 -2.34 2.19 -6.12
CA ILE A 88 -2.03 0.90 -6.75
C ILE A 88 -3.29 0.06 -6.79
N GLN A 89 -3.86 -0.14 -7.99
CA GLN A 89 -5.17 -0.77 -8.13
C GLN A 89 -5.25 -1.75 -9.29
N ASN A 90 -5.93 -2.88 -9.08
CA ASN A 90 -6.22 -3.86 -10.13
C ASN A 90 -4.94 -4.34 -10.84
N ILE A 91 -4.05 -4.99 -10.10
CA ILE A 91 -2.83 -5.58 -10.63
C ILE A 91 -3.08 -7.07 -10.85
N GLY A 92 -2.88 -7.55 -12.08
CA GLY A 92 -3.29 -8.90 -12.46
C GLY A 92 -2.51 -10.03 -11.78
N ASP A 93 -1.20 -9.85 -11.57
CA ASP A 93 -0.33 -10.86 -10.95
C ASP A 93 0.26 -10.33 -9.64
N TYR A 94 1.44 -9.71 -9.68
CA TYR A 94 2.06 -9.09 -8.51
C TYR A 94 3.04 -7.98 -8.92
N ILE A 95 3.41 -7.14 -7.96
CA ILE A 95 4.56 -6.24 -8.05
C ILE A 95 5.63 -6.78 -7.10
N ALA A 96 6.82 -7.08 -7.61
CA ALA A 96 7.89 -7.66 -6.81
C ALA A 96 9.23 -6.93 -6.95
N ASN A 97 9.92 -6.73 -5.82
CA ASN A 97 11.29 -6.20 -5.75
C ASN A 97 11.42 -4.76 -6.26
N TYR A 98 10.43 -3.91 -5.99
CA TYR A 98 10.42 -2.51 -6.41
C TYR A 98 10.43 -1.54 -5.23
N TYR A 99 11.05 -0.38 -5.46
CA TYR A 99 10.81 0.84 -4.71
C TYR A 99 9.85 1.71 -5.52
N ILE A 100 8.69 2.02 -4.95
CA ILE A 100 7.65 2.85 -5.55
C ILE A 100 7.62 4.15 -4.76
N GLU A 101 7.93 5.26 -5.43
CA GLU A 101 7.98 6.59 -4.80
C GLU A 101 6.59 7.12 -4.44
N ASP A 102 6.58 8.23 -3.68
CA ASP A 102 5.37 8.94 -3.30
C ASP A 102 4.53 9.40 -4.50
N ASN A 103 3.21 9.45 -4.32
CA ASN A 103 2.24 9.96 -5.31
C ASN A 103 2.23 9.21 -6.65
N VAL A 104 2.81 8.01 -6.70
CA VAL A 104 2.81 7.16 -7.90
C VAL A 104 1.43 6.52 -8.11
N ILE A 105 1.01 6.45 -9.38
CA ILE A 105 -0.25 5.83 -9.80
C ILE A 105 0.05 4.64 -10.72
N ILE A 106 -0.35 3.45 -10.30
CA ILE A 106 -0.28 2.19 -11.08
C ILE A 106 -1.67 1.57 -11.05
N ARG A 107 -2.36 1.49 -12.19
CA ARG A 107 -3.75 1.01 -12.24
C ARG A 107 -4.01 0.18 -13.47
N ASN A 108 -4.83 -0.86 -13.33
CA ASN A 108 -5.29 -1.72 -14.42
C ASN A 108 -4.09 -2.23 -15.25
N CYS A 109 -3.10 -2.76 -14.54
CA CYS A 109 -1.96 -3.41 -15.16
C CYS A 109 -2.26 -4.90 -15.21
N ASP A 110 -3.07 -5.25 -16.21
CA ASP A 110 -3.31 -6.60 -16.69
C ASP A 110 -2.70 -6.76 -18.09
N ARG A 111 -2.57 -8.01 -18.51
CA ARG A 111 -1.76 -8.44 -19.65
C ARG A 111 -2.28 -7.93 -21.00
#